data_AF-A0A0C4EYH3-F1
#
_entry.id   AF-A0A0C4EYH3-F1
#
_cell.length_a   1.000
_cell.length_b   1.000
_cell.length_c   1.000
_cell.angle_alpha   90.00
_cell.angle_beta   90.00
_cell.angle_gamma   90.00
#
_symmetry.space_group_name_H-M   'P 1'
#
loop_
_entity.id
_entity.type
_entity.pdbx_description
1 polymer ?
#
loop_
_entity_poly.entity_id
_entity_poly.type
_entity_poly.pdbx_seq_one_letter_code
_entity_poly.pdbx_strand_id
1 'polypeptide(L)'
;MPETVPNAAETFHPAPAPSARAPRVAMKDKLERICDLIKTLNLTPKSFVVAFLEQDEDGMASKRRFWGTETGWDTTEELLLTIRRLACRHAKGRELWEEFILSQAIKIVSAQKPPSGLAPNGSYHNSTTLSDAFFSVEEREIRNKALMDQMPFLYRLLCAKIQGPTKPSLVTKKASDPKPDPVKDLSDDENEVDPSDELMDYDGSVLKKIKDPETRKANRIHTIARTICAMVAFGGNCRHNAFQLSNALLFLAGGVTERVSAYLN
;
A
#
# COMPACT_ATOMS: atom_id res chain seq x y z
N MET A 1 -4.02 82.49 9.84
CA MET A 1 -4.67 81.76 10.96
C MET A 1 -5.30 80.51 10.36
N PRO A 2 -4.82 79.31 10.67
CA PRO A 2 -5.30 78.06 10.07
C PRO A 2 -6.53 77.51 10.80
N GLU A 3 -7.45 76.95 10.01
CA GLU A 3 -8.69 76.30 10.41
C GLU A 3 -8.46 75.06 11.29
N THR A 4 -9.30 74.89 12.29
CA THR A 4 -9.28 73.77 13.24
C THR A 4 -10.29 72.71 12.76
N VAL A 5 -9.79 71.54 12.34
CA VAL A 5 -10.62 70.35 12.08
C VAL A 5 -10.74 69.56 13.39
N PRO A 6 -11.94 69.12 13.82
CA PRO A 6 -12.11 68.38 15.06
C PRO A 6 -11.69 66.91 14.89
N ASN A 7 -10.82 66.43 15.80
CA ASN A 7 -10.36 65.05 15.84
C ASN A 7 -11.47 64.15 16.38
N ALA A 8 -11.88 63.16 15.60
CA ALA A 8 -12.87 62.16 15.97
C ALA A 8 -12.27 61.23 17.04
N ALA A 9 -12.95 61.10 18.18
CA ALA A 9 -12.58 60.16 19.23
C ALA A 9 -12.77 58.72 18.72
N GLU A 10 -11.66 58.01 18.51
CA GLU A 10 -11.65 56.56 18.30
C GLU A 10 -12.16 55.87 19.56
N THR A 11 -13.35 55.28 19.48
CA THR A 11 -13.88 54.35 20.49
C THR A 11 -13.06 53.06 20.45
N PHE A 12 -12.14 52.92 21.39
CA PHE A 12 -11.43 51.67 21.68
C PHE A 12 -12.44 50.59 22.10
N HIS A 13 -12.72 49.62 21.24
CA HIS A 13 -13.40 48.40 21.63
C HIS A 13 -12.37 47.45 22.27
N PRO A 14 -12.48 47.12 23.57
CA PRO A 14 -11.57 46.18 24.20
C PRO A 14 -11.74 44.79 23.56
N ALA A 15 -10.60 44.17 23.26
CA ALA A 15 -10.53 42.80 22.74
C ALA A 15 -11.30 41.82 23.67
N PRO A 16 -12.02 40.83 23.12
CA PRO A 16 -12.75 39.87 23.94
C PRO A 16 -11.77 39.13 24.86
N ALA A 17 -12.09 39.15 26.16
CA ALA A 17 -11.26 38.55 27.19
C ALA A 17 -10.97 37.06 26.85
N PRO A 18 -9.74 36.57 27.08
CA PRO A 18 -9.40 35.18 26.83
C PRO A 18 -10.34 34.27 27.62
N SER A 19 -11.05 33.40 26.89
CA SER A 19 -11.96 32.40 27.45
C SER A 19 -11.29 31.64 28.59
N ALA A 20 -11.85 31.75 29.79
CA ALA A 20 -11.38 31.04 30.96
C ALA A 20 -11.38 29.52 30.66
N ARG A 21 -10.21 28.89 30.77
CA ARG A 21 -10.05 27.45 30.53
C ARG A 21 -11.00 26.70 31.45
N ALA A 22 -11.91 25.92 30.85
CA ALA A 22 -12.94 25.19 31.60
C ALA A 22 -12.34 24.34 32.74
N PRO A 23 -13.07 24.13 33.84
CA PRO A 23 -12.60 23.34 34.98
C PRO A 23 -12.07 21.97 34.55
N ARG A 24 -11.00 21.51 35.22
CA ARG A 24 -10.40 20.19 34.96
C ARG A 24 -11.32 19.08 35.49
N VAL A 25 -12.26 18.65 34.65
CA VAL A 25 -13.13 17.48 34.90
C VAL A 25 -12.39 16.21 34.48
N ALA A 26 -12.55 15.12 35.25
CA ALA A 26 -11.96 13.82 34.92
C ALA A 26 -12.55 13.27 33.61
N MET A 27 -11.77 12.46 32.86
CA MET A 27 -12.21 11.97 31.56
C MET A 27 -13.45 11.09 31.66
N LYS A 28 -13.56 10.27 32.71
CA LYS A 28 -14.73 9.44 32.99
C LYS A 28 -16.00 10.28 33.06
N ASP A 29 -16.00 11.32 33.89
CA ASP A 29 -17.18 12.17 34.10
C ASP A 29 -17.54 12.94 32.83
N LYS A 30 -16.56 13.34 32.02
CA LYS A 30 -16.82 13.93 30.68
C LYS A 30 -17.53 12.95 29.77
N LEU A 31 -17.07 11.69 29.71
CA LEU A 31 -17.65 10.65 28.86
C LEU A 31 -19.07 10.30 29.32
N GLU A 32 -19.31 10.15 30.61
CA GLU A 32 -20.65 9.89 31.16
C GLU A 32 -21.61 11.01 30.78
N ARG A 33 -21.22 12.27 30.97
CA ARG A 33 -22.06 13.43 30.65
C ARG A 33 -22.38 13.54 29.15
N ILE A 34 -21.41 13.25 28.28
CA ILE A 34 -21.61 13.26 26.83
C ILE A 34 -22.51 12.09 26.40
N CYS A 35 -22.29 10.89 26.94
CA CYS A 35 -23.11 9.72 26.64
C CYS A 35 -24.56 9.92 27.10
N ASP A 36 -24.77 10.51 28.26
CA ASP A 36 -26.11 10.85 28.75
C ASP A 36 -26.80 11.84 27.83
N LEU A 37 -26.10 12.89 27.38
CA LEU A 37 -26.64 13.84 26.41
C LEU A 37 -26.97 13.19 25.05
N ILE A 38 -26.09 12.33 24.54
CA ILE A 38 -26.36 11.57 23.31
C ILE A 38 -27.64 10.74 23.48
N LYS A 39 -27.81 10.11 24.65
CA LYS A 39 -28.99 9.31 24.96
C LYS A 39 -30.26 10.14 25.08
N THR A 40 -30.22 11.34 25.68
CA THR A 40 -31.40 12.22 25.75
C THR A 40 -31.86 12.71 24.38
N LEU A 41 -30.93 12.78 23.42
CA LEU A 41 -31.21 13.09 22.01
C LEU A 41 -31.64 11.85 21.19
N ASN A 42 -31.94 10.72 21.83
CA ASN A 42 -32.30 9.45 21.19
C ASN A 42 -31.24 8.91 20.21
N LEU A 43 -29.97 9.20 20.47
CA LEU A 43 -28.85 8.66 19.71
C LEU A 43 -28.09 7.61 20.52
N THR A 44 -27.34 6.78 19.80
CA THR A 44 -26.29 5.94 20.38
C THR A 44 -24.93 6.56 20.08
N PRO A 45 -23.86 6.23 20.82
CA PRO A 45 -22.52 6.71 20.47
C PRO A 45 -22.12 6.38 19.02
N LYS A 46 -22.51 5.20 18.50
CA LYS A 46 -22.24 4.83 17.10
C LYS A 46 -23.02 5.69 16.12
N SER A 47 -24.33 5.85 16.31
CA SER A 47 -25.15 6.66 15.39
C SER A 47 -24.79 8.14 15.46
N PHE A 48 -24.37 8.63 16.62
CA PHE A 48 -23.79 9.96 16.77
C PHE A 48 -22.51 10.12 15.94
N VAL A 49 -21.55 9.18 16.03
CA VAL A 49 -20.30 9.26 15.26
C VAL A 49 -20.58 9.23 13.75
N VAL A 50 -21.47 8.35 13.29
CA VAL A 50 -21.87 8.29 11.87
C VAL A 50 -22.50 9.60 11.42
N ALA A 51 -23.51 10.09 12.14
CA ALA A 51 -24.16 11.36 11.81
C ALA A 51 -23.18 12.54 11.85
N PHE A 52 -22.29 12.59 12.84
CA PHE A 52 -21.25 13.61 12.93
C PHE A 52 -20.32 13.59 11.71
N LEU A 53 -19.99 12.40 11.19
CA LEU A 53 -19.11 12.23 10.04
C LEU A 53 -19.77 12.54 8.68
N GLU A 54 -21.08 12.31 8.57
CA GLU A 54 -21.83 12.46 7.30
C GLU A 54 -22.54 13.82 7.13
N GLN A 55 -22.77 14.58 8.20
CA GLN A 55 -23.58 15.81 8.14
C GLN A 55 -22.90 16.98 7.41
N ASP A 56 -23.36 17.37 6.23
CA ASP A 56 -22.69 18.34 5.36
C ASP A 56 -22.86 19.85 5.71
N GLU A 57 -23.42 20.19 6.87
CA GLU A 57 -23.47 21.60 7.30
C GLU A 57 -22.07 22.21 7.52
N ASP A 58 -21.88 23.47 7.09
CA ASP A 58 -20.61 24.22 7.15
C ASP A 58 -19.95 24.19 8.53
N GLY A 59 -20.76 24.28 9.59
CA GLY A 59 -20.30 24.22 10.98
C GLY A 59 -19.68 22.88 11.35
N MET A 60 -20.15 21.78 10.76
CA MET A 60 -19.61 20.43 10.96
C MET A 60 -18.47 20.11 9.99
N ALA A 61 -18.52 20.62 8.76
CA ALA A 61 -17.42 20.51 7.80
C ALA A 61 -16.10 21.04 8.39
N SER A 62 -16.15 22.20 9.06
CA SER A 62 -14.97 22.77 9.73
C SER A 62 -14.37 21.87 10.82
N LYS A 63 -15.20 21.08 11.51
CA LYS A 63 -14.78 20.13 12.56
C LYS A 63 -14.24 18.81 11.99
N ARG A 64 -14.57 18.49 10.73
CA ARG A 64 -14.09 17.29 10.03
C ARG A 64 -12.91 17.52 9.11
N ARG A 65 -12.56 18.78 8.84
CA ARG A 65 -11.59 19.17 7.80
C ARG A 65 -10.23 18.46 7.85
N PHE A 66 -9.83 17.91 9.01
CA PHE A 66 -8.53 17.26 9.18
C PHE A 66 -8.55 15.73 9.14
N TRP A 67 -9.71 15.07 9.11
CA TRP A 67 -9.82 13.60 9.20
C TRP A 67 -9.09 12.87 8.06
N GLY A 68 -9.08 13.44 6.85
CA GLY A 68 -8.41 12.87 5.67
C GLY A 68 -7.12 13.57 5.27
N THR A 69 -6.62 14.49 6.09
CA THR A 69 -5.42 15.31 5.76
C THR A 69 -4.18 14.74 6.41
N GLU A 70 -3.01 14.97 5.81
CA GLU A 70 -1.72 14.57 6.40
C GLU A 70 -1.54 15.07 7.84
N THR A 71 -1.98 16.28 8.16
CA THR A 71 -1.86 16.87 9.51
C THR A 71 -2.75 16.19 10.55
N GLY A 72 -3.90 15.64 10.16
CA GLY A 72 -4.87 15.03 11.09
C GLY A 72 -4.96 13.51 11.01
N TRP A 73 -4.29 12.90 10.04
CA TRP A 73 -4.36 11.47 9.76
C TRP A 73 -3.94 10.64 10.98
N ASP A 74 -2.85 10.99 11.66
CA ASP A 74 -2.34 10.25 12.81
C ASP A 74 -3.41 10.03 13.90
N THR A 75 -4.18 11.08 14.21
CA THR A 75 -5.27 11.00 15.20
C THR A 75 -6.49 10.22 14.70
N THR A 76 -6.72 10.24 13.38
CA THR A 76 -7.77 9.44 12.73
C THR A 76 -7.39 7.96 12.74
N GLU A 77 -6.12 7.65 12.46
CA GLU A 77 -5.56 6.32 12.54
C GLU A 77 -5.62 5.77 13.98
N GLU A 78 -5.26 6.58 14.98
CA GLU A 78 -5.37 6.20 16.40
C GLU A 78 -6.83 5.83 16.76
N LEU A 79 -7.81 6.59 16.26
CA LEU A 79 -9.23 6.29 16.46
C LEU A 79 -9.61 4.95 15.80
N LEU A 80 -9.23 4.72 14.54
CA LEU A 80 -9.50 3.47 13.83
C LEU A 80 -8.87 2.26 14.53
N LEU A 81 -7.63 2.40 15.01
CA LEU A 81 -6.94 1.36 15.78
C LEU A 81 -7.59 1.11 17.13
N THR A 82 -8.15 2.14 17.77
CA THR A 82 -8.91 1.99 19.02
C THR A 82 -10.23 1.26 18.80
N ILE A 83 -10.93 1.55 17.69
CA ILE A 83 -12.11 0.81 17.26
C ILE A 83 -11.74 -0.66 17.00
N ARG A 84 -10.66 -0.91 16.26
CA ARG A 84 -10.13 -2.27 16.03
C ARG A 84 -9.89 -3.02 17.33
N ARG A 85 -9.18 -2.40 18.29
CA ARG A 85 -8.89 -3.02 19.60
C ARG A 85 -10.16 -3.44 20.34
N LEU A 86 -11.22 -2.64 20.24
CA LEU A 86 -12.51 -2.97 20.84
C LEU A 86 -13.25 -4.09 20.08
N ALA A 87 -13.31 -4.00 18.74
CA ALA A 87 -13.98 -4.98 17.89
C ALA A 87 -13.32 -6.36 17.96
N CYS A 88 -11.99 -6.41 18.01
CA CYS A 88 -11.20 -7.64 17.97
C CYS A 88 -11.01 -8.33 19.33
N ARG A 89 -11.70 -7.89 20.39
CA ARG A 89 -11.57 -8.48 21.75
C ARG A 89 -11.88 -9.98 21.80
N HIS A 90 -12.81 -10.44 20.97
CA HIS A 90 -13.22 -11.84 20.91
C HIS A 90 -13.07 -12.39 19.49
N ALA A 91 -13.01 -13.72 19.36
CA ALA A 91 -12.77 -14.41 18.10
C ALA A 91 -13.73 -13.97 17.00
N LYS A 92 -15.05 -13.97 17.28
CA LYS A 92 -16.05 -13.58 16.29
C LYS A 92 -15.89 -12.13 15.81
N GLY A 93 -15.51 -11.23 16.71
CA GLY A 93 -15.24 -9.84 16.36
C GLY A 93 -14.00 -9.67 15.47
N ARG A 94 -12.98 -10.53 15.64
CA ARG A 94 -11.82 -10.56 14.75
C ARG A 94 -12.18 -11.01 13.34
N GLU A 95 -12.99 -12.07 13.20
CA GLU A 95 -13.47 -12.54 11.89
C GLU A 95 -14.21 -11.42 11.14
N LEU A 96 -15.13 -10.73 11.81
CA LEU A 96 -15.87 -9.60 11.21
C LEU A 96 -14.94 -8.46 10.78
N TRP A 97 -13.90 -8.18 11.57
CA TRP A 97 -12.90 -7.17 11.22
C TRP A 97 -12.07 -7.59 10.01
N GLU A 98 -11.62 -8.83 9.95
CA GLU A 98 -10.84 -9.37 8.83
C GLU A 98 -11.66 -9.39 7.54
N GLU A 99 -12.92 -9.79 7.60
CA GLU A 99 -13.85 -9.74 6.46
C GLU A 99 -14.07 -8.28 5.97
N PHE A 100 -14.22 -7.33 6.90
CA PHE A 100 -14.31 -5.92 6.56
C PHE A 100 -13.05 -5.40 5.85
N ILE A 101 -11.86 -5.71 6.38
CA ILE A 101 -10.58 -5.29 5.77
C ILE A 101 -10.41 -5.93 4.39
N LEU A 102 -10.76 -7.21 4.25
CA LEU A 102 -10.74 -7.90 2.96
C LEU A 102 -11.66 -7.21 1.95
N SER A 103 -12.89 -6.84 2.36
CA SER A 103 -13.82 -6.10 1.52
C SER A 103 -13.24 -4.76 1.04
N GLN A 104 -12.58 -4.00 1.92
CA GLN A 104 -11.93 -2.74 1.51
C GLN A 104 -10.73 -2.99 0.59
N ALA A 105 -9.90 -4.00 0.88
CA ALA A 105 -8.75 -4.35 0.05
C ALA A 105 -9.17 -4.77 -1.37
N ILE A 106 -10.24 -5.56 -1.51
CA ILE A 106 -10.80 -5.96 -2.81
C ILE A 106 -11.20 -4.73 -3.63
N LYS A 107 -11.83 -3.72 -3.02
CA LYS A 107 -12.21 -2.48 -3.72
C LYS A 107 -10.99 -1.74 -4.26
N ILE A 108 -9.93 -1.63 -3.45
CA ILE A 108 -8.69 -0.94 -3.86
C ILE A 108 -8.02 -1.69 -5.01
N VAL A 109 -7.84 -3.01 -4.88
CA VAL A 109 -7.17 -3.82 -5.91
C VAL A 109 -7.99 -3.84 -7.20
N SER A 110 -9.32 -3.93 -7.13
CA SER A 110 -10.17 -3.94 -8.33
C SER A 110 -10.15 -2.62 -9.10
N ALA A 111 -9.93 -1.50 -8.41
CA ALA A 111 -9.78 -0.18 -9.03
C ALA A 111 -8.40 0.00 -9.70
N GLN A 112 -7.39 -0.72 -9.23
CA GLN A 112 -6.02 -0.65 -9.72
C GLN A 112 -5.77 -1.67 -10.83
N LYS A 113 -5.70 -1.19 -12.07
CA LYS A 113 -5.44 -2.05 -13.23
C LYS A 113 -4.72 -1.29 -14.34
N PRO A 114 -4.02 -2.01 -15.23
CA PRO A 114 -3.44 -1.39 -16.41
C PRO A 114 -4.49 -0.76 -17.33
N PRO A 115 -4.11 0.29 -18.09
CA PRO A 115 -5.01 0.92 -19.05
C PRO A 115 -5.42 -0.08 -20.12
N SER A 116 -6.72 -0.19 -20.35
CA SER A 116 -7.26 -1.04 -21.41
C SER A 116 -7.15 -0.33 -22.77
N GLY A 117 -6.92 -1.10 -23.82
CA GLY A 117 -6.80 -0.58 -25.19
C GLY A 117 -5.45 -0.92 -25.83
N LEU A 118 -5.26 -0.46 -27.07
CA LEU A 118 -4.04 -0.69 -27.85
C LEU A 118 -2.87 0.14 -27.31
N ALA A 119 -1.69 -0.46 -27.22
CA ALA A 119 -0.45 0.25 -26.91
C ALA A 119 -0.15 1.36 -27.94
N PRO A 120 0.48 2.48 -27.52
CA PRO A 120 1.02 2.76 -26.19
C PRO A 120 0.00 3.28 -25.16
N ASN A 121 -1.21 3.66 -25.60
CA ASN A 121 -2.23 4.27 -24.73
C ASN A 121 -2.96 3.25 -23.85
N GLY A 122 -2.89 1.96 -24.19
CA GLY A 122 -3.32 0.84 -23.36
C GLY A 122 -2.27 -0.27 -23.31
N SER A 123 -2.60 -1.38 -22.67
CA SER A 123 -1.66 -2.48 -22.43
C SER A 123 -1.75 -3.66 -23.41
N TYR A 124 -2.48 -3.49 -24.53
CA TYR A 124 -2.60 -4.50 -25.57
C TYR A 124 -1.57 -4.33 -26.67
N HIS A 125 -0.77 -5.36 -26.87
CA HIS A 125 0.21 -5.46 -27.95
C HIS A 125 -0.22 -6.56 -28.94
N ASN A 126 -0.15 -6.25 -30.23
CA ASN A 126 -0.40 -7.22 -31.29
C ASN A 126 0.77 -7.23 -32.28
N SER A 127 0.83 -8.25 -33.14
CA SER A 127 1.93 -8.44 -34.09
C SER A 127 2.10 -7.29 -35.09
N THR A 128 1.05 -6.50 -35.36
CA THR A 128 1.12 -5.39 -36.32
C THR A 128 1.82 -4.15 -35.76
N THR A 129 1.83 -3.99 -34.43
CA THR A 129 2.44 -2.82 -33.74
C THR A 129 3.68 -3.19 -32.94
N LEU A 130 4.05 -4.47 -32.92
CA LEU A 130 5.16 -4.97 -32.12
C LEU A 130 6.48 -4.78 -32.87
N SER A 131 7.49 -4.25 -32.20
CA SER A 131 8.83 -4.02 -32.74
C SER A 131 9.88 -4.69 -31.86
N ASP A 132 11.09 -4.89 -32.38
CA ASP A 132 12.19 -5.51 -31.63
C ASP A 132 12.53 -4.74 -30.34
N ALA A 133 12.35 -3.40 -30.36
CA ALA A 133 12.54 -2.54 -29.21
C ALA A 133 11.64 -2.95 -28.02
N PHE A 134 10.46 -3.54 -28.28
CA PHE A 134 9.58 -4.04 -27.22
C PHE A 134 10.31 -5.04 -26.30
N PHE A 135 11.21 -5.86 -26.83
CA PHE A 135 11.94 -6.87 -26.07
C PHE A 135 13.27 -6.38 -25.49
N SER A 136 13.58 -5.08 -25.65
CA SER A 136 14.77 -4.51 -25.01
C SER A 136 14.63 -4.49 -23.48
N VAL A 137 15.78 -4.48 -22.79
CA VAL A 137 15.83 -4.43 -21.33
C VAL A 137 15.18 -3.16 -20.81
N GLU A 138 15.44 -2.03 -21.48
CA GLU A 138 14.98 -0.70 -21.10
C GLU A 138 13.46 -0.58 -21.22
N GLU A 139 12.88 -0.95 -22.37
CA GLU A 139 11.44 -0.93 -22.61
C GLU A 139 10.69 -1.86 -21.65
N ARG A 140 11.29 -3.02 -21.33
CA ARG A 140 10.75 -3.94 -20.33
C ARG A 140 10.76 -3.33 -18.92
N GLU A 141 11.85 -2.68 -18.51
CA GLU A 141 11.94 -1.99 -17.22
C GLU A 141 10.91 -0.87 -17.08
N ILE A 142 10.70 -0.09 -18.15
CA ILE A 142 9.66 0.94 -18.23
C ILE A 142 8.27 0.33 -18.03
N ARG A 143 7.94 -0.74 -18.78
CA ARG A 143 6.64 -1.43 -18.64
C ARG A 143 6.45 -2.02 -17.25
N ASN A 144 7.50 -2.61 -16.69
CA ASN A 144 7.50 -3.17 -15.35
C ASN A 144 7.23 -2.10 -14.29
N LYS A 145 7.89 -0.94 -14.40
CA LYS A 145 7.63 0.21 -13.55
C LYS A 145 6.19 0.69 -13.68
N ALA A 146 5.71 0.86 -14.91
CA ALA A 146 4.35 1.30 -15.17
C ALA A 146 3.31 0.35 -14.55
N LEU A 147 3.51 -0.97 -14.66
CA LEU A 147 2.63 -1.97 -14.05
C LEU A 147 2.59 -1.83 -12.51
N MET A 148 3.75 -1.65 -11.87
CA MET A 148 3.82 -1.46 -10.42
C MET A 148 3.14 -0.16 -9.98
N ASP A 149 3.32 0.91 -10.75
CA ASP A 149 2.73 2.23 -10.49
C ASP A 149 1.21 2.23 -10.73
N GLN A 150 0.70 1.36 -11.62
CA GLN A 150 -0.74 1.15 -11.88
C GLN A 150 -1.40 0.20 -10.88
N MET A 151 -0.64 -0.71 -10.26
CA MET A 151 -1.12 -1.68 -9.27
C MET A 151 -0.40 -1.62 -7.91
N PRO A 152 -0.25 -0.41 -7.29
CA PRO A 152 0.65 -0.22 -6.17
C PRO A 152 0.20 -0.93 -4.88
N PHE A 153 -1.11 -1.08 -4.65
CA PHE A 153 -1.61 -1.75 -3.45
C PHE A 153 -1.31 -3.23 -3.47
N LEU A 154 -1.65 -3.92 -4.57
CA LEU A 154 -1.38 -5.35 -4.73
C LEU A 154 0.14 -5.61 -4.70
N TYR A 155 0.90 -4.81 -5.46
CA TYR A 155 2.35 -4.93 -5.52
C TYR A 155 3.00 -4.80 -4.13
N ARG A 156 2.64 -3.75 -3.36
CA ARG A 156 3.19 -3.54 -2.02
C ARG A 156 2.75 -4.62 -1.03
N LEU A 157 1.50 -5.08 -1.14
CA LEU A 157 0.97 -6.18 -0.31
C LEU A 157 1.75 -7.48 -0.54
N LEU A 158 2.03 -7.81 -1.80
CA LEU A 158 2.82 -8.99 -2.17
C LEU A 158 4.27 -8.85 -1.68
N CYS A 159 4.91 -7.70 -1.89
CA CYS A 159 6.25 -7.44 -1.37
C CYS A 159 6.32 -7.67 0.15
N ALA A 160 5.40 -7.07 0.91
CA ALA A 160 5.34 -7.23 2.36
C ALA A 160 5.08 -8.70 2.78
N LYS A 161 4.22 -9.41 2.05
CA LYS A 161 3.90 -10.82 2.33
C LYS A 161 5.11 -11.74 2.08
N ILE A 162 5.85 -11.52 0.99
CA ILE A 162 7.03 -12.33 0.63
C ILE A 162 8.22 -11.99 1.53
N GLN A 163 8.38 -10.72 1.91
CA GLN A 163 9.44 -10.29 2.84
C GLN A 163 9.30 -10.97 4.21
N GLY A 164 8.06 -11.20 4.65
CA GLY A 164 7.75 -11.72 5.98
C GLY A 164 7.94 -10.67 7.08
N PRO A 165 7.62 -10.99 8.34
CA PRO A 165 7.85 -10.08 9.45
C PRO A 165 9.35 -9.81 9.60
N THR A 166 9.78 -8.60 9.28
CA THR A 166 11.11 -8.12 9.63
C THR A 166 11.26 -8.23 11.14
N LYS A 167 12.14 -9.12 11.63
CA LYS A 167 12.48 -9.16 13.05
C LYS A 167 12.94 -7.73 13.41
N PRO A 168 12.31 -7.04 14.37
CA PRO A 168 12.89 -5.80 14.87
C PRO A 168 14.24 -6.17 15.44
N SER A 169 15.31 -5.70 14.80
CA SER A 169 16.66 -5.79 15.34
C SER A 169 16.65 -4.97 16.63
N LEU A 170 16.47 -5.66 17.75
CA LEU A 170 16.68 -5.08 19.07
C LEU A 170 18.18 -4.78 19.16
N VAL A 171 18.53 -3.54 18.84
CA VAL A 171 19.79 -2.95 19.26
C VAL A 171 19.72 -2.86 20.78
N THR A 172 20.18 -3.91 21.45
CA THR A 172 20.57 -3.82 22.85
C THR A 172 21.97 -4.42 22.93
N LYS A 173 22.97 -3.53 22.95
CA LYS A 173 24.33 -3.88 23.34
C LYS A 173 24.26 -4.49 24.73
N LYS A 174 24.57 -5.78 24.86
CA LYS A 174 25.32 -6.32 26.00
C LYS A 174 26.00 -7.62 25.56
N ALA A 175 27.30 -7.66 25.82
CA ALA A 175 28.19 -8.77 25.53
C ALA A 175 27.92 -9.93 26.50
N SER A 176 27.88 -11.15 25.96
CA SER A 176 28.51 -12.36 26.52
C SER A 176 28.16 -13.58 25.66
N ASP A 177 29.20 -14.16 25.05
CA ASP A 177 29.42 -15.52 24.54
C ASP A 177 28.34 -16.32 23.76
N PRO A 178 28.65 -16.79 22.53
CA PRO A 178 27.78 -17.66 21.75
C PRO A 178 28.04 -19.14 22.05
N LYS A 179 27.02 -19.86 22.55
CA LYS A 179 26.87 -21.30 22.29
C LYS A 179 26.18 -21.47 20.93
N PRO A 180 26.70 -22.27 20.00
CA PRO A 180 26.00 -22.59 18.76
C PRO A 180 25.02 -23.72 19.03
N ASP A 181 23.75 -23.56 18.64
CA ASP A 181 22.89 -24.70 18.35
C ASP A 181 22.27 -24.52 16.96
N PRO A 182 22.24 -25.58 16.13
CA PRO A 182 22.20 -25.48 14.68
C PRO A 182 20.80 -25.72 14.14
N VAL A 183 20.25 -24.72 13.46
CA VAL A 183 19.46 -24.89 12.22
C VAL A 183 19.31 -23.50 11.61
N LYS A 184 20.43 -23.02 11.04
CA LYS A 184 20.29 -22.15 9.87
C LYS A 184 19.86 -23.08 8.77
N ASP A 185 18.70 -22.80 8.20
CA ASP A 185 18.25 -23.34 6.92
C ASP A 185 19.25 -22.83 5.87
N LEU A 186 20.39 -23.52 5.80
CA LEU A 186 21.34 -23.45 4.72
C LEU A 186 20.62 -24.18 3.60
N SER A 187 19.88 -23.45 2.77
CA SER A 187 19.59 -23.94 1.44
C SER A 187 20.94 -24.12 0.77
N ASP A 188 21.35 -25.39 0.67
CA ASP A 188 22.39 -25.87 -0.22
C ASP A 188 22.16 -25.24 -1.59
N ASP A 189 23.01 -24.28 -1.92
CA ASP A 189 23.25 -23.89 -3.31
C ASP A 189 24.77 -23.96 -3.45
N GLU A 190 25.23 -25.21 -3.44
CA GLU A 190 26.57 -25.61 -3.85
C GLU A 190 26.93 -24.89 -5.15
N ASN A 191 28.19 -24.50 -5.26
CA ASN A 191 28.74 -23.74 -6.38
C ASN A 191 28.82 -24.61 -7.65
N GLU A 192 27.69 -25.06 -8.19
CA GLU A 192 27.63 -25.49 -9.58
C GLU A 192 27.56 -24.25 -10.47
N VAL A 193 28.43 -24.20 -11.48
CA VAL A 193 28.33 -23.21 -12.56
C VAL A 193 27.09 -23.60 -13.36
N ASP A 194 25.93 -23.06 -12.98
CA ASP A 194 24.70 -23.18 -13.74
C ASP A 194 24.93 -22.61 -15.15
N PRO A 195 24.74 -23.39 -16.23
CA PRO A 195 24.82 -22.91 -17.61
C PRO A 195 23.89 -21.73 -17.92
N SER A 196 22.94 -21.39 -17.03
CA SER A 196 22.14 -20.16 -17.11
C SER A 196 22.93 -18.87 -16.88
N ASP A 197 24.18 -18.94 -16.40
CA ASP A 197 25.08 -17.77 -16.23
C ASP A 197 25.41 -17.04 -17.55
N GLU A 198 25.30 -17.72 -18.70
CA GLU A 198 25.46 -17.12 -20.04
C GLU A 198 24.14 -16.66 -20.70
N LEU A 199 22.99 -16.99 -20.11
CA LEU A 199 21.70 -16.53 -20.61
C LEU A 199 21.55 -15.04 -20.30
N MET A 200 21.36 -14.23 -21.35
CA MET A 200 20.96 -12.83 -21.17
C MET A 200 19.74 -12.78 -20.24
N ASP A 201 19.76 -11.88 -19.26
CA ASP A 201 18.67 -11.68 -18.31
C ASP A 201 17.41 -11.16 -19.02
N TYR A 202 16.69 -12.09 -19.65
CA TYR A 202 15.60 -11.82 -20.59
C TYR A 202 14.24 -11.66 -19.89
N ASP A 203 14.12 -12.04 -18.61
CA ASP A 203 12.91 -11.84 -17.80
C ASP A 203 13.14 -11.03 -16.49
N GLY A 204 14.37 -10.62 -16.19
CA GLY A 204 14.72 -10.18 -14.83
C GLY A 204 14.73 -11.35 -13.82
N SER A 205 14.56 -12.58 -14.31
CA SER A 205 14.64 -13.81 -13.52
C SER A 205 16.08 -14.29 -13.36
N VAL A 206 17.01 -13.86 -14.24
CA VAL A 206 18.43 -14.15 -14.04
C VAL A 206 18.88 -13.16 -12.99
N LEU A 207 18.79 -13.60 -11.73
CA LEU A 207 19.48 -12.96 -10.62
C LEU A 207 20.96 -12.96 -10.98
N LYS A 208 21.44 -11.91 -11.67
CA LYS A 208 22.87 -11.64 -11.82
C LYS A 208 23.49 -11.94 -10.47
N LYS A 209 24.62 -12.66 -10.43
CA LYS A 209 25.35 -13.00 -9.20
C LYS A 209 25.71 -11.73 -8.42
N ILE A 210 24.73 -11.14 -7.74
CA ILE A 210 24.87 -10.03 -6.83
C ILE A 210 25.45 -10.67 -5.59
N LYS A 211 26.70 -10.30 -5.31
CA LYS A 211 27.48 -10.85 -4.20
C LYS A 211 26.77 -10.60 -2.87
N ASP A 212 26.00 -9.51 -2.76
CA ASP A 212 25.25 -9.15 -1.57
C ASP A 212 23.93 -9.96 -1.43
N PRO A 213 23.79 -10.79 -0.38
CA PRO A 213 22.58 -11.58 -0.13
C PRO A 213 21.32 -10.73 0.08
N GLU A 214 21.44 -9.57 0.71
CA GLU A 214 20.27 -8.71 1.00
C GLU A 214 19.71 -8.09 -0.28
N THR A 215 20.58 -7.57 -1.15
CA THR A 215 20.18 -7.06 -2.46
C THR A 215 19.55 -8.17 -3.32
N ARG A 216 20.11 -9.39 -3.30
CA ARG A 216 19.54 -10.53 -4.02
C ARG A 216 18.14 -10.88 -3.52
N LYS A 217 17.94 -10.89 -2.20
CA LYS A 217 16.65 -11.13 -1.57
C LYS A 217 15.64 -10.04 -1.93
N ALA A 218 16.04 -8.77 -1.88
CA ALA A 218 15.18 -7.65 -2.26
C ALA A 218 14.75 -7.74 -3.74
N ASN A 219 15.70 -8.00 -4.65
CA ASN A 219 15.41 -8.17 -6.07
C ASN A 219 14.47 -9.35 -6.33
N ARG A 220 14.65 -10.47 -5.62
CA ARG A 220 13.74 -11.61 -5.70
C ARG A 220 12.32 -11.25 -5.27
N ILE A 221 12.16 -10.53 -4.16
CA ILE A 221 10.85 -10.07 -3.67
C ILE A 221 10.15 -9.22 -4.73
N HIS A 222 10.85 -8.22 -5.27
CA HIS A 222 10.31 -7.32 -6.28
C HIS A 222 9.95 -8.04 -7.58
N THR A 223 10.83 -8.94 -8.04
CA THR A 223 10.60 -9.73 -9.26
C THR A 223 9.36 -10.61 -9.12
N ILE A 224 9.24 -11.36 -8.03
CA ILE A 224 8.07 -12.22 -7.77
C ILE A 224 6.79 -11.38 -7.68
N ALA A 225 6.80 -10.31 -6.89
CA ALA A 225 5.61 -9.47 -6.70
C ALA A 225 5.15 -8.84 -8.02
N ARG A 226 6.08 -8.34 -8.83
CA ARG A 226 5.82 -7.78 -10.16
C ARG A 226 5.24 -8.83 -11.11
N THR A 227 5.85 -10.02 -11.16
CA THR A 227 5.38 -11.12 -12.01
C THR A 227 3.97 -11.54 -11.64
N ILE A 228 3.65 -11.65 -10.34
CA ILE A 228 2.28 -11.92 -9.88
C ILE A 228 1.32 -10.80 -10.32
N CYS A 229 1.70 -9.52 -10.20
CA CYS A 229 0.87 -8.42 -10.71
C CYS A 229 0.60 -8.57 -12.21
N ALA A 230 1.60 -8.95 -13.01
CA ALA A 230 1.43 -9.17 -14.44
C ALA A 230 0.47 -10.34 -14.74
N MET A 231 0.60 -11.44 -14.00
CA MET A 231 -0.30 -12.59 -14.10
C MET A 231 -1.73 -12.23 -13.72
N VAL A 232 -1.94 -11.49 -12.63
CA VAL A 232 -3.27 -11.03 -12.18
C VAL A 232 -3.87 -10.07 -13.21
N ALA A 233 -3.08 -9.13 -13.74
CA ALA A 233 -3.54 -8.19 -14.77
C ALA A 233 -3.97 -8.90 -16.06
N PHE A 234 -3.21 -9.88 -16.51
CA PHE A 234 -3.54 -10.73 -17.66
C PHE A 234 -4.77 -11.61 -17.38
N GLY A 235 -4.85 -12.22 -16.20
CA GLY A 235 -6.00 -13.05 -15.81
C GLY A 235 -7.32 -12.26 -15.74
N GLY A 236 -7.26 -10.98 -15.34
CA GLY A 236 -8.43 -10.08 -15.36
C GLY A 236 -8.77 -9.55 -16.74
N ASN A 237 -7.79 -9.43 -17.64
CA ASN A 237 -7.99 -9.04 -19.03
C ASN A 237 -6.83 -9.57 -19.88
N CYS A 238 -7.08 -10.58 -20.72
CA CYS A 238 -6.05 -11.21 -21.56
C CYS A 238 -5.42 -10.24 -22.58
N ARG A 239 -6.01 -9.05 -22.77
CA ARG A 239 -5.38 -7.99 -23.56
C ARG A 239 -4.21 -7.32 -22.84
N HIS A 240 -4.03 -7.49 -21.53
CA HIS A 240 -2.83 -7.07 -20.82
C HIS A 240 -1.70 -8.10 -21.01
N ASN A 241 -1.24 -8.24 -22.26
CA ASN A 241 -0.49 -9.41 -22.72
C ASN A 241 1.03 -9.23 -22.80
N ALA A 242 1.57 -8.06 -22.43
CA ALA A 242 2.98 -7.76 -22.60
C ALA A 242 3.91 -8.82 -21.98
N PHE A 243 3.63 -9.25 -20.74
CA PHE A 243 4.41 -10.28 -20.05
C PHE A 243 4.32 -11.65 -20.74
N GLN A 244 3.12 -12.03 -21.22
CA GLN A 244 2.93 -13.30 -21.92
C GLN A 244 3.66 -13.34 -23.26
N LEU A 245 3.72 -12.21 -23.98
CA LEU A 245 4.47 -12.09 -25.22
C LEU A 245 5.98 -12.25 -25.00
N SER A 246 6.51 -11.66 -23.94
CA SER A 246 7.92 -11.86 -23.55
C SER A 246 8.20 -13.34 -23.24
N ASN A 247 7.35 -14.00 -22.44
CA ASN A 247 7.52 -15.42 -22.14
C ASN A 247 7.42 -16.30 -23.39
N ALA A 248 6.48 -16.01 -24.29
CA ALA A 248 6.31 -16.76 -25.53
C ALA A 248 7.58 -16.69 -26.41
N LEU A 249 8.21 -15.51 -26.53
CA LEU A 249 9.45 -15.39 -27.28
C LEU A 249 10.59 -16.17 -26.62
N LEU A 250 10.70 -16.12 -25.29
CA LEU A 250 11.72 -16.88 -24.55
C LEU A 250 11.55 -18.40 -24.73
N PHE A 251 10.32 -18.90 -24.71
CA PHE A 251 10.03 -20.32 -24.92
C PHE A 251 10.35 -20.76 -26.36
N LEU A 252 10.04 -19.92 -27.34
CA LEU A 252 10.39 -20.19 -28.74
C LEU A 252 11.91 -20.20 -28.93
N ALA A 253 12.61 -19.18 -28.45
CA ALA A 253 14.07 -19.10 -28.51
C ALA A 253 14.75 -20.26 -27.75
N GLY A 254 14.14 -20.72 -26.66
CA GLY A 254 14.60 -21.85 -25.88
C GLY A 254 14.34 -23.21 -26.54
N GLY A 255 13.60 -23.29 -27.66
CA GLY A 255 13.26 -24.55 -28.31
C GLY A 255 12.24 -25.40 -27.54
N VAL A 256 11.40 -24.77 -26.71
CA VAL A 256 10.40 -25.49 -25.89
C VAL A 256 9.38 -26.19 -26.79
N THR A 257 8.98 -25.57 -27.89
CA THR A 257 8.05 -26.13 -28.87
C THR A 257 8.56 -27.43 -29.48
N GLU A 258 9.83 -27.47 -29.87
CA GLU A 258 10.51 -28.61 -30.47
C GLU A 258 10.67 -29.73 -29.45
N ARG A 259 11.11 -29.40 -28.23
CA ARG A 259 11.29 -30.38 -27.14
C ARG A 259 9.97 -31.00 -26.69
N VAL A 260 8.92 -30.20 -26.55
CA VAL A 260 7.58 -30.69 -26.18
C VAL A 260 7.01 -31.54 -27.32
N SER A 261 7.17 -31.13 -28.58
CA SER A 261 6.75 -31.91 -29.74
C SER A 261 7.47 -33.27 -29.80
N ALA A 262 8.78 -33.30 -29.55
CA ALA A 262 9.57 -34.53 -29.51
C ALA A 262 9.24 -35.44 -28.30
N TYR A 263 8.67 -34.88 -27.23
CA TYR A 263 8.25 -35.65 -26.06
C TYR A 263 6.86 -36.25 -26.22
N LEU A 264 5.96 -35.56 -26.95
CA LEU A 264 4.56 -35.97 -27.12
C LEU A 264 4.30 -36.84 -28.37
N ASN A 265 5.23 -36.88 -29.32
CA ASN A 265 5.18 -37.70 -30.54
C ASN A 265 6.25 -38.78 -30.52
#